data_AF-A0A1F5FW97-F1
#
_entry.id   AF-A0A1F5FW97-F1
#
_cell.length_a   1.000
_cell.length_b   1.000
_cell.length_c   1.000
_cell.angle_alpha   90.00
_cell.angle_beta   90.00
_cell.angle_gamma   90.00
#
_symmetry.space_group_name_H-M   'P 1'
#
loop_
_entity.id
_entity.type
_entity.pdbx_description
1 polymer ?
#
loop_
_entity_poly.entity_id
_entity_poly.type
_entity_poly.pdbx_seq_one_letter_code
_entity_poly.pdbx_strand_id
1 'polypeptide(L)'
;MYLISAGTYKGANPDKPRDSFGTRLGAPLPHPQGQGVIVRPSAGRRPETTYPFASLEHGEVALEAMKLFHRVEAQGMKEELLEKIHNKVEKEPKIYYEKATSRLGGIHTEERPVSKVTVGGETFRNPYSQMEMKAPYDTLSYDVKTRLPIALHLIQNARIGASSEGIKDLSLYVNKVSENPHSLFVFLRNMLDKESGKSMERREILDSYTNLVSLVGGQTLAVMMDESLRDPSWKKTIKVGVEEYEDDNGVWRIRNLYSPPIAPASYLANVAEVPLIHHLSMIKLSVGPAGFSLKEKPMYIGAFADKLEGYGSQSKPEWGLQRLYDLQIHEKPGYVAGGQMGAGIMTIFDGGNSETNYPHLIAPGWWSNSMDSAGKGNVKPGAEPGQAIIFMPSKNKKGYMSFPTVNERDTEDMHDALKLLEGLNILGIKERVMKKR
;
A
#
# COMPACT_ATOMS: atom_id res chain seq x y z
N MET A 1 -3.96 0.84 -28.88
CA MET A 1 -4.16 0.11 -27.61
C MET A 1 -4.99 -1.11 -27.93
N TYR A 2 -4.53 -2.28 -27.49
CA TYR A 2 -5.16 -3.56 -27.81
C TYR A 2 -5.45 -4.33 -26.53
N LEU A 3 -6.56 -5.06 -26.51
CA LEU A 3 -6.96 -5.95 -25.43
C LEU A 3 -6.64 -7.38 -25.87
N ILE A 4 -5.78 -8.07 -25.11
CA ILE A 4 -5.51 -9.49 -25.29
C ILE A 4 -6.13 -10.21 -24.10
N SER A 5 -7.12 -11.06 -24.32
CA SER A 5 -7.77 -11.84 -23.27
C SER A 5 -7.76 -13.32 -23.60
N ALA A 6 -7.45 -14.14 -22.60
CA ALA A 6 -7.69 -15.57 -22.63
C ALA A 6 -9.02 -15.85 -21.92
N GLY A 7 -10.09 -15.96 -22.71
CA GLY A 7 -11.44 -16.17 -22.18
C GLY A 7 -12.52 -15.84 -23.19
N THR A 8 -13.72 -16.40 -23.00
CA THR A 8 -14.90 -16.01 -23.78
C THR A 8 -15.87 -15.25 -22.89
N TYR A 9 -16.51 -14.20 -23.42
CA TYR A 9 -17.54 -13.43 -22.70
C TYR A 9 -18.67 -14.32 -22.15
N LYS A 10 -18.96 -15.44 -22.82
CA LYS A 10 -19.95 -16.46 -22.39
C LYS A 10 -19.45 -17.34 -21.25
N GLY A 11 -18.15 -17.58 -21.15
CA GLY A 11 -17.53 -18.30 -20.03
C GLY A 11 -17.27 -17.42 -18.80
N ALA A 12 -17.09 -16.11 -19.00
CA ALA A 12 -16.79 -15.17 -17.91
C ALA A 12 -18.02 -14.64 -17.16
N ASN A 13 -19.23 -14.81 -17.69
CA ASN A 13 -20.45 -14.24 -17.13
C ASN A 13 -21.44 -15.35 -16.71
N PRO A 14 -21.79 -15.47 -15.41
CA PRO A 14 -22.69 -16.51 -14.91
C PRO A 14 -24.14 -16.35 -15.39
N ASP A 15 -24.53 -15.14 -15.82
CA ASP A 15 -25.87 -14.83 -16.34
C ASP A 15 -26.01 -15.11 -17.84
N LYS A 16 -24.94 -15.55 -18.52
CA LYS A 16 -24.96 -15.89 -19.94
C LYS A 16 -24.94 -17.41 -20.17
N PRO A 17 -25.51 -17.89 -21.30
CA PRO A 17 -25.49 -19.30 -21.64
C PRO A 17 -24.05 -19.81 -21.71
N ARG A 18 -23.77 -20.94 -21.03
CA ARG A 18 -22.45 -21.57 -20.99
C ARG A 18 -21.94 -21.85 -22.40
N ASP A 19 -20.63 -21.69 -22.60
CA ASP A 19 -19.99 -22.09 -23.85
C ASP A 19 -20.10 -23.63 -24.04
N SER A 20 -20.49 -24.03 -25.24
CA SER A 20 -20.50 -25.44 -25.68
C SER A 20 -19.15 -26.13 -25.49
N PHE A 21 -18.04 -25.39 -25.58
CA PHE A 21 -16.69 -25.91 -25.36
C PHE A 21 -16.44 -26.23 -23.88
N GLY A 22 -16.80 -25.32 -22.97
CA GLY A 22 -16.69 -25.54 -21.52
C GLY A 22 -17.62 -26.65 -21.01
N THR A 23 -18.80 -26.78 -21.63
CA THR A 23 -19.76 -27.86 -21.34
C THR A 23 -19.20 -29.23 -21.74
N ARG A 24 -18.48 -29.33 -22.86
CA ARG A 24 -17.84 -30.58 -23.34
C ARG A 24 -16.62 -30.99 -22.52
N LEU A 25 -15.94 -30.05 -21.86
CA LEU A 25 -14.78 -30.33 -21.00
C LEU A 25 -15.17 -30.82 -19.58
N GLY A 26 -16.47 -30.97 -19.28
CA GLY A 26 -16.93 -31.46 -17.98
C GLY A 26 -16.69 -30.47 -16.83
N ALA A 27 -16.38 -29.20 -17.13
CA ALA A 27 -16.23 -28.18 -16.11
C ALA A 27 -17.61 -27.89 -15.48
N PRO A 28 -17.80 -28.09 -14.16
CA PRO A 28 -19.11 -28.01 -13.51
C PRO A 28 -19.71 -26.59 -13.55
N LEU A 29 -18.86 -25.58 -13.71
CA LEU A 29 -19.18 -24.17 -13.96
C LEU A 29 -18.20 -23.64 -15.02
N PRO A 30 -18.59 -22.68 -15.88
CA PRO A 30 -17.59 -21.99 -16.67
C PRO A 30 -16.68 -21.26 -15.68
N HIS A 31 -15.41 -21.69 -15.58
CA HIS A 31 -14.42 -20.88 -14.88
C HIS A 31 -14.45 -19.51 -15.55
N PRO A 32 -14.59 -18.40 -14.82
CA PRO A 32 -14.55 -17.09 -15.44
C PRO A 32 -13.11 -16.80 -15.88
N GLN A 33 -12.74 -17.43 -16.98
CA GLN A 33 -11.54 -17.17 -17.76
C GLN A 33 -11.79 -15.85 -18.46
N GLY A 34 -10.99 -14.88 -18.10
CA GLY A 34 -10.99 -13.54 -18.63
C GLY A 34 -9.76 -12.79 -18.18
N GLN A 35 -8.69 -13.50 -17.81
CA GLN A 35 -7.42 -12.87 -17.53
C GLN A 35 -6.81 -12.41 -18.86
N GLY A 36 -6.08 -11.32 -18.80
CA GLY A 36 -5.47 -10.78 -19.99
C GLY A 36 -4.62 -9.57 -19.69
N VAL A 37 -4.23 -8.91 -20.77
CA VAL A 37 -3.40 -7.72 -20.73
C VAL A 37 -3.94 -6.68 -21.70
N ILE A 38 -4.03 -5.43 -21.24
CA ILE A 38 -4.18 -4.28 -22.12
C ILE A 38 -2.78 -3.82 -22.49
N VAL A 39 -2.48 -3.82 -23.78
CA VAL A 39 -1.19 -3.38 -24.31
C VAL A 39 -1.33 -1.98 -24.89
N ARG A 40 -0.58 -1.05 -24.31
CA ARG A 40 -0.32 0.27 -24.88
C ARG A 40 1.00 0.21 -25.65
N PRO A 41 0.99 0.23 -27.00
CA PRO A 41 2.23 0.27 -27.75
C PRO A 41 3.00 1.55 -27.43
N SER A 42 4.32 1.53 -27.63
CA SER A 42 5.17 2.70 -27.46
C SER A 42 4.70 3.85 -28.35
N ALA A 43 4.77 5.07 -27.82
CA ALA A 43 4.36 6.29 -28.51
C ALA A 43 5.36 7.41 -28.24
N GLY A 44 6.13 7.78 -29.27
CA GLY A 44 7.24 8.74 -29.12
C GLY A 44 8.27 8.26 -28.11
N ARG A 45 8.53 9.05 -27.06
CA ARG A 45 9.43 8.68 -25.96
C ARG A 45 8.78 7.80 -24.88
N ARG A 46 7.48 7.53 -24.96
CA ARG A 46 6.77 6.71 -23.97
C ARG A 46 7.00 5.22 -24.30
N PRO A 47 7.55 4.42 -23.37
CA PRO A 47 7.70 2.98 -23.55
C PRO A 47 6.34 2.30 -23.63
N GLU A 48 6.36 1.07 -24.13
CA GLU A 48 5.20 0.17 -24.06
C GLU A 48 4.75 -0.01 -22.61
N THR A 49 3.44 -0.14 -22.38
CA THR A 49 2.89 -0.37 -21.05
C THR A 49 1.86 -1.49 -21.11
N THR A 50 1.89 -2.35 -20.10
CA THR A 50 1.01 -3.51 -20.00
C THR A 50 0.21 -3.43 -18.72
N TYR A 51 -1.12 -3.50 -18.84
CA TYR A 51 -2.03 -3.48 -17.70
C TYR A 51 -2.71 -4.85 -17.60
N PRO A 52 -2.26 -5.73 -16.68
CA PRO A 52 -2.91 -7.01 -16.48
C PRO A 52 -4.31 -6.80 -15.87
N PHE A 53 -5.26 -7.64 -16.25
CA PHE A 53 -6.60 -7.61 -15.66
C PHE A 53 -7.06 -9.01 -15.27
N ALA A 54 -7.87 -9.05 -14.20
CA ALA A 54 -8.29 -10.27 -13.54
C ALA A 54 -9.47 -10.99 -14.23
N SER A 55 -10.40 -10.20 -14.77
CA SER A 55 -11.59 -10.66 -15.47
C SER A 55 -11.91 -9.75 -16.64
N LEU A 56 -12.75 -10.20 -17.57
CA LEU A 56 -13.17 -9.38 -18.71
C LEU A 56 -13.81 -8.05 -18.28
N GLU A 57 -14.56 -8.05 -17.18
CA GLU A 57 -15.15 -6.83 -16.62
C GLU A 57 -14.07 -5.82 -16.18
N HIS A 58 -13.03 -6.29 -15.47
CA HIS A 58 -11.88 -5.45 -15.12
C HIS A 58 -11.20 -4.92 -16.40
N GLY A 59 -11.01 -5.78 -17.41
CA GLY A 59 -10.40 -5.41 -18.68
C GLY A 59 -11.21 -4.37 -19.46
N GLU A 60 -12.54 -4.46 -19.45
CA GLU A 60 -13.44 -3.49 -20.11
C GLU A 60 -13.36 -2.11 -19.45
N VAL A 61 -13.46 -2.06 -18.12
CA VAL A 61 -13.37 -0.80 -17.35
C VAL A 61 -12.00 -0.16 -17.52
N ALA A 62 -10.92 -0.91 -17.36
CA ALA A 62 -9.55 -0.40 -17.53
C ALA A 62 -9.31 0.07 -18.98
N LEU A 63 -9.78 -0.66 -19.98
CA LEU A 63 -9.62 -0.27 -21.38
C LEU A 63 -10.40 1.00 -21.70
N GLU A 64 -11.63 1.14 -21.20
CA GLU A 64 -12.44 2.33 -21.38
C GLU A 64 -11.78 3.55 -20.73
N ALA A 65 -11.35 3.42 -19.47
CA ALA A 65 -10.64 4.45 -18.72
C ALA A 65 -9.39 4.92 -19.47
N MET A 66 -8.53 3.98 -19.89
CA MET A 66 -7.29 4.30 -20.57
C MET A 66 -7.50 4.93 -21.96
N LYS A 67 -8.51 4.48 -22.72
CA LYS A 67 -8.87 5.12 -24.00
C LYS A 67 -9.34 6.56 -23.80
N LEU A 68 -10.17 6.80 -22.78
CA LEU A 68 -10.65 8.12 -22.42
C LEU A 68 -9.48 9.02 -22.00
N PHE A 69 -8.62 8.54 -21.10
CA PHE A 69 -7.43 9.24 -20.63
C PHE A 69 -6.55 9.70 -21.80
N HIS A 70 -6.20 8.78 -22.71
CA HIS A 70 -5.38 9.12 -23.87
C HIS A 70 -6.01 10.13 -24.81
N ARG A 71 -7.34 10.06 -24.98
CA ARG A 71 -8.03 11.04 -25.79
C ARG A 71 -7.99 12.42 -25.15
N VAL A 72 -8.23 12.49 -23.85
CA VAL A 72 -8.21 13.73 -23.08
C VAL A 72 -6.80 14.35 -23.07
N GLU A 73 -5.76 13.53 -22.90
CA GLU A 73 -4.36 13.95 -23.04
C GLU A 73 -4.08 14.50 -24.44
N ALA A 74 -4.48 13.78 -25.49
CA ALA A 74 -4.24 14.21 -26.88
C ALA A 74 -4.95 15.53 -27.23
N GLN A 75 -6.03 15.85 -26.51
CA GLN A 75 -6.77 17.11 -26.65
C GLN A 75 -6.24 18.23 -25.73
N GLY A 76 -5.25 17.95 -24.87
CA GLY A 76 -4.70 18.92 -23.93
C GLY A 76 -5.69 19.38 -22.85
N MET A 77 -6.69 18.55 -22.51
CA MET A 77 -7.75 18.89 -21.55
C MET A 77 -7.63 18.13 -20.21
N LYS A 78 -6.54 17.40 -19.97
CA LYS A 78 -6.41 16.51 -18.80
C LYS A 78 -6.54 17.28 -17.49
N GLU A 79 -5.70 18.29 -17.32
CA GLU A 79 -5.62 19.09 -16.10
C GLU A 79 -6.95 19.83 -15.86
N GLU A 80 -7.52 20.43 -16.91
CA GLU A 80 -8.83 21.13 -16.83
C GLU A 80 -9.95 20.18 -16.36
N LEU A 81 -10.01 18.96 -16.91
CA LEU A 81 -11.06 18.01 -16.57
C LEU A 81 -10.88 17.42 -15.17
N LEU A 82 -9.64 17.10 -14.77
CA LEU A 82 -9.34 16.64 -13.41
C LEU A 82 -9.67 17.71 -12.37
N GLU A 83 -9.28 18.97 -12.61
CA GLU A 83 -9.62 20.10 -11.74
C GLU A 83 -11.14 20.30 -11.64
N LYS A 84 -11.85 20.18 -12.78
CA LYS A 84 -13.31 20.26 -12.80
C LYS A 84 -13.97 19.13 -12.01
N ILE A 85 -13.44 17.91 -12.08
CA ILE A 85 -13.91 16.77 -11.28
C ILE A 85 -13.67 17.03 -9.79
N HIS A 86 -12.46 17.48 -9.41
CA HIS A 86 -12.14 17.84 -8.04
C HIS A 86 -13.11 18.90 -7.48
N ASN A 87 -13.39 19.94 -8.26
CA ASN A 87 -14.24 21.05 -7.81
C ASN A 87 -15.75 20.73 -7.80
N LYS A 88 -16.25 19.91 -8.75
CA LYS A 88 -17.68 19.67 -8.92
C LYS A 88 -18.17 18.32 -8.43
N VAL A 89 -17.31 17.30 -8.39
CA VAL A 89 -17.67 15.96 -7.94
C VAL A 89 -17.28 15.80 -6.48
N GLU A 90 -16.00 15.85 -6.16
CA GLU A 90 -15.55 15.62 -4.79
C GLU A 90 -14.14 16.16 -4.59
N LYS A 91 -13.98 17.06 -3.60
CA LYS A 91 -12.67 17.61 -3.26
C LYS A 91 -11.81 16.57 -2.57
N GLU A 92 -12.34 15.93 -1.53
CA GLU A 92 -11.63 14.94 -0.71
C GLU A 92 -12.59 13.83 -0.24
N PRO A 93 -12.10 12.60 -0.04
CA PRO A 93 -12.87 11.53 0.58
C PRO A 93 -13.01 11.78 2.09
N LYS A 94 -14.11 11.32 2.70
CA LYS A 94 -14.25 11.33 4.17
C LYS A 94 -13.93 9.95 4.73
N ILE A 95 -12.89 9.86 5.54
CA ILE A 95 -12.37 8.61 6.09
C ILE A 95 -12.72 8.54 7.57
N TYR A 96 -13.44 7.48 7.97
CA TYR A 96 -13.82 7.27 9.36
C TYR A 96 -13.20 5.98 9.89
N TYR A 97 -12.62 6.07 11.07
CA TYR A 97 -12.12 4.92 11.80
C TYR A 97 -13.26 4.15 12.46
N GLU A 98 -13.37 2.85 12.16
CA GLU A 98 -14.46 1.99 12.65
C GLU A 98 -14.00 1.17 13.86
N LYS A 99 -14.24 1.70 15.06
CA LYS A 99 -13.88 1.05 16.34
C LYS A 99 -14.48 -0.34 16.52
N ALA A 100 -15.71 -0.56 16.03
CA ALA A 100 -16.46 -1.80 16.30
C ALA A 100 -15.87 -3.04 15.60
N THR A 101 -15.24 -2.85 14.43
CA THR A 101 -14.65 -3.95 13.64
C THR A 101 -13.12 -3.96 13.69
N SER A 102 -12.52 -2.92 14.26
CA SER A 102 -11.08 -2.86 14.51
C SER A 102 -10.73 -3.66 15.77
N ARG A 103 -9.65 -4.44 15.70
CA ARG A 103 -9.16 -5.30 16.79
C ARG A 103 -7.67 -5.05 16.97
N LEU A 104 -7.27 -4.83 18.21
CA LEU A 104 -5.87 -4.78 18.59
C LEU A 104 -5.31 -6.20 18.65
N GLY A 105 -4.06 -6.34 18.24
CA GLY A 105 -3.37 -7.61 18.35
C GLY A 105 -2.91 -7.89 19.77
N GLY A 106 -2.32 -9.08 19.94
CA GLY A 106 -1.55 -9.38 21.14
C GLY A 106 -0.46 -8.32 21.37
N ILE A 107 0.06 -8.21 22.59
CA ILE A 107 1.17 -7.31 22.87
C ILE A 107 2.39 -7.80 22.10
N HIS A 108 2.59 -7.25 20.91
CA HIS A 108 3.83 -7.37 20.16
C HIS A 108 4.84 -6.45 20.84
N THR A 109 5.43 -6.91 21.94
CA THR A 109 6.51 -6.19 22.57
C THR A 109 7.70 -6.15 21.63
N GLU A 110 8.47 -5.06 21.66
CA GLU A 110 9.78 -4.97 21.02
C GLU A 110 10.84 -5.93 21.68
N GLU A 111 10.41 -7.05 22.30
CA GLU A 111 11.03 -8.40 22.47
C GLU A 111 10.30 -9.22 23.57
N ARG A 112 10.38 -10.58 23.48
CA ARG A 112 9.94 -11.67 24.39
C ARG A 112 8.67 -11.47 25.25
N PRO A 113 7.75 -12.46 25.24
CA PRO A 113 6.36 -12.27 25.62
C PRO A 113 6.21 -12.06 27.12
N VAL A 114 5.43 -11.07 27.52
CA VAL A 114 4.69 -11.16 28.77
C VAL A 114 3.38 -11.86 28.42
N SER A 115 3.24 -13.07 28.93
CA SER A 115 2.03 -13.89 28.83
C SER A 115 0.85 -13.15 29.45
N LYS A 116 0.10 -12.42 28.62
CA LYS A 116 -1.34 -12.16 28.68
C LYS A 116 -1.71 -11.24 27.53
N VAL A 117 -2.53 -11.77 26.61
CA VAL A 117 -3.23 -10.99 25.59
C VAL A 117 -4.36 -10.27 26.33
N THR A 118 -4.29 -8.95 26.40
CA THR A 118 -5.36 -8.10 26.95
C THR A 118 -5.87 -7.20 25.85
N VAL A 119 -7.19 -7.21 25.62
CA VAL A 119 -7.87 -6.50 24.53
C VAL A 119 -8.34 -5.13 25.02
N GLY A 120 -7.87 -4.05 24.39
CA GLY A 120 -8.31 -2.69 24.64
C GLY A 120 -7.24 -1.68 24.26
N GLY A 121 -7.62 -0.48 23.80
CA GLY A 121 -6.73 0.62 23.37
C GLY A 121 -5.86 1.22 24.49
N GLU A 122 -5.19 0.36 25.24
CA GLU A 122 -4.34 0.72 26.34
C GLU A 122 -2.97 1.09 25.80
N THR A 123 -2.60 2.35 26.01
CA THR A 123 -1.20 2.71 26.00
C THR A 123 -0.53 2.00 27.18
N PHE A 124 0.52 1.24 26.92
CA PHE A 124 1.32 0.65 27.99
C PHE A 124 2.65 1.36 28.06
N ARG A 125 3.15 1.60 29.28
CA ARG A 125 4.43 2.26 29.43
C ARG A 125 5.56 1.30 29.06
N ASN A 126 6.34 1.66 28.05
CA ASN A 126 7.52 0.93 27.66
C ASN A 126 8.49 0.83 28.85
N PRO A 127 8.92 -0.38 29.27
CA PRO A 127 9.74 -0.53 30.47
C PRO A 127 11.15 0.07 30.33
N TYR A 128 11.67 0.22 29.10
CA TYR A 128 13.04 0.69 28.86
C TYR A 128 13.10 2.17 28.46
N SER A 129 12.17 2.68 27.65
CA SER A 129 12.15 4.09 27.25
C SER A 129 11.21 4.94 28.09
N GLN A 130 10.38 4.31 28.93
CA GLN A 130 9.34 4.97 29.74
C GLN A 130 8.28 5.71 28.92
N MET A 131 8.28 5.56 27.59
CA MET A 131 7.29 6.13 26.67
C MET A 131 6.02 5.29 26.64
N GLU A 132 4.87 5.92 26.46
CA GLU A 132 3.62 5.23 26.18
C GLU A 132 3.67 4.55 24.80
N MET A 133 3.41 3.24 24.78
CA MET A 133 3.35 2.42 23.57
C MET A 133 1.90 2.18 23.17
N LYS A 134 1.60 2.39 21.89
CA LYS A 134 0.33 1.97 21.29
C LYS A 134 0.49 0.52 20.79
N ALA A 135 -0.38 -0.38 21.24
CA ALA A 135 -0.40 -1.73 20.71
C ALA A 135 -0.74 -1.72 19.20
N PRO A 136 -0.07 -2.53 18.37
CA PRO A 136 -0.41 -2.61 16.95
C PRO A 136 -1.73 -3.36 16.74
N TYR A 137 -2.41 -3.05 15.64
CA TYR A 137 -3.71 -3.63 15.28
C TYR A 137 -3.55 -4.98 14.58
N ASP A 138 -4.32 -6.00 15.01
CA ASP A 138 -4.57 -7.22 14.23
C ASP A 138 -5.47 -6.91 13.03
N THR A 139 -6.47 -6.06 13.26
CA THR A 139 -7.44 -5.65 12.24
C THR A 139 -7.76 -4.17 12.38
N LEU A 140 -7.64 -3.42 11.31
CA LEU A 140 -7.90 -1.99 11.25
C LEU A 140 -8.96 -1.72 10.19
N SER A 141 -10.09 -1.12 10.56
CA SER A 141 -11.22 -0.91 9.65
C SER A 141 -11.50 0.57 9.41
N TYR A 142 -11.77 0.92 8.16
CA TYR A 142 -12.15 2.27 7.74
C TYR A 142 -13.42 2.28 6.88
N ASP A 143 -14.29 3.25 7.14
CA ASP A 143 -15.34 3.67 6.21
C ASP A 143 -14.82 4.83 5.35
N VAL A 144 -14.59 4.56 4.07
CA VAL A 144 -14.13 5.57 3.10
C VAL A 144 -15.34 6.04 2.29
N LYS A 145 -15.87 7.20 2.64
CA LYS A 145 -16.99 7.84 1.93
C LYS A 145 -16.45 8.64 0.76
N THR A 146 -16.60 8.10 -0.44
CA THR A 146 -16.10 8.71 -1.68
C THR A 146 -16.93 8.31 -2.89
N ARG A 147 -16.98 9.20 -3.88
CA ARG A 147 -17.53 8.93 -5.21
C ARG A 147 -16.46 8.71 -6.28
N LEU A 148 -15.18 8.88 -5.95
CA LEU A 148 -14.06 8.75 -6.87
C LEU A 148 -13.16 7.57 -6.46
N PRO A 149 -12.37 7.02 -7.39
CA PRO A 149 -11.42 5.95 -7.09
C PRO A 149 -10.36 6.38 -6.07
N ILE A 150 -10.01 5.47 -5.15
CA ILE A 150 -8.98 5.65 -4.12
C ILE A 150 -7.76 4.83 -4.46
N ALA A 151 -6.57 5.43 -4.45
CA ALA A 151 -5.31 4.70 -4.62
C ALA A 151 -4.66 4.46 -3.26
N LEU A 152 -4.43 3.19 -2.91
CA LEU A 152 -3.68 2.79 -1.71
C LEU A 152 -2.23 2.51 -2.09
N HIS A 153 -1.34 3.44 -1.78
CA HIS A 153 0.09 3.37 -2.02
C HIS A 153 0.78 2.51 -0.96
N LEU A 154 1.55 1.54 -1.43
CA LEU A 154 2.24 0.56 -0.59
C LEU A 154 3.73 0.92 -0.53
N ILE A 155 4.14 1.61 0.53
CA ILE A 155 5.49 2.17 0.65
C ILE A 155 6.38 1.22 1.46
N GLN A 156 7.54 0.84 0.94
CA GLN A 156 8.51 -0.01 1.66
C GLN A 156 9.94 0.17 1.16
N ASN A 157 10.89 -0.37 1.93
CA ASN A 157 12.30 -0.49 1.54
C ASN A 157 12.98 0.86 1.24
N ALA A 158 12.70 1.90 2.02
CA ALA A 158 13.40 3.18 1.92
C ALA A 158 14.77 3.18 2.61
N ARG A 159 14.96 2.33 3.63
CA ARG A 159 16.20 2.18 4.40
C ARG A 159 16.80 3.50 4.90
N ILE A 160 15.97 4.35 5.50
CA ILE A 160 16.39 5.63 6.09
C ILE A 160 17.48 5.35 7.15
N GLY A 161 18.60 6.07 7.05
CA GLY A 161 19.80 5.87 7.85
C GLY A 161 20.88 4.99 7.21
N ALA A 162 20.64 4.43 6.02
CA ALA A 162 21.66 3.72 5.24
C ALA A 162 22.41 4.67 4.30
N SER A 163 23.65 4.32 3.93
CA SER A 163 24.40 5.04 2.88
C SER A 163 23.74 5.00 1.49
N SER A 164 22.80 4.07 1.29
CA SER A 164 22.01 3.92 0.05
C SER A 164 20.54 4.22 0.28
N GLU A 165 20.20 4.99 1.32
CA GLU A 165 18.82 5.35 1.61
C GLU A 165 18.10 6.02 0.44
N GLY A 166 16.78 5.87 0.42
CA GLY A 166 15.88 6.35 -0.62
C GLY A 166 15.03 7.56 -0.22
N ILE A 167 15.34 8.21 0.91
CA ILE A 167 14.43 9.18 1.52
C ILE A 167 14.11 10.36 0.60
N LYS A 168 15.09 10.82 -0.19
CA LYS A 168 14.90 11.97 -1.09
C LYS A 168 13.87 11.66 -2.17
N ASP A 169 14.04 10.56 -2.89
CA ASP A 169 13.15 10.17 -3.98
C ASP A 169 11.76 9.83 -3.45
N LEU A 170 11.71 9.15 -2.30
CA LEU A 170 10.46 8.86 -1.61
C LEU A 170 9.74 10.14 -1.16
N SER A 171 10.46 11.14 -0.62
CA SER A 171 9.84 12.39 -0.18
C SER A 171 9.26 13.17 -1.36
N LEU A 172 9.95 13.18 -2.50
CA LEU A 172 9.44 13.78 -3.74
C LEU A 172 8.16 13.09 -4.22
N TYR A 173 8.17 11.76 -4.24
CA TYR A 173 7.00 10.96 -4.58
C TYR A 173 5.83 11.22 -3.64
N VAL A 174 6.07 11.15 -2.33
CA VAL A 174 5.06 11.34 -1.29
C VAL A 174 4.43 12.74 -1.39
N ASN A 175 5.25 13.78 -1.56
CA ASN A 175 4.77 15.15 -1.75
C ASN A 175 3.86 15.25 -2.99
N LYS A 176 4.34 14.76 -4.15
CA LYS A 176 3.56 14.76 -5.40
C LYS A 176 2.22 14.02 -5.24
N VAL A 177 2.24 12.84 -4.64
CA VAL A 177 1.04 12.00 -4.50
C VAL A 177 0.07 12.55 -3.46
N SER A 178 0.55 13.23 -2.41
CA SER A 178 -0.29 13.85 -1.38
C SER A 178 -1.13 15.03 -1.86
N GLU A 179 -0.74 15.68 -2.97
CA GLU A 179 -1.58 16.71 -3.61
C GLU A 179 -2.93 16.14 -4.06
N ASN A 180 -3.00 14.82 -4.26
CA ASN A 180 -4.22 14.11 -4.57
C ASN A 180 -4.85 13.53 -3.27
N PRO A 181 -5.99 14.07 -2.79
CA PRO A 181 -6.62 13.64 -1.53
C PRO A 181 -7.25 12.24 -1.60
N HIS A 182 -7.38 11.66 -2.80
CA HIS A 182 -7.83 10.27 -3.00
C HIS A 182 -6.69 9.26 -2.98
N SER A 183 -5.47 9.69 -2.66
CA SER A 183 -4.33 8.83 -2.40
C SER A 183 -4.26 8.53 -0.90
N LEU A 184 -4.08 7.27 -0.54
CA LEU A 184 -3.90 6.79 0.84
C LEU A 184 -2.58 6.04 0.93
N PHE A 185 -1.95 6.06 2.11
CA PHE A 185 -0.64 5.46 2.31
C PHE A 185 -0.67 4.38 3.39
N VAL A 186 0.05 3.29 3.13
CA VAL A 186 0.46 2.35 4.16
C VAL A 186 1.97 2.18 4.05
N PHE A 187 2.67 2.52 5.12
CA PHE A 187 4.11 2.30 5.22
C PHE A 187 4.36 0.91 5.79
N LEU A 188 5.02 0.07 5.02
CA LEU A 188 5.31 -1.31 5.35
C LEU A 188 6.76 -1.40 5.87
N ARG A 189 7.44 -2.50 5.55
CA ARG A 189 8.74 -2.86 6.11
C ARG A 189 9.93 -2.13 5.50
N ASN A 190 11.07 -2.23 6.19
CA ASN A 190 12.38 -1.70 5.82
C ASN A 190 12.35 -0.18 5.52
N MET A 191 11.50 0.56 6.23
CA MET A 191 11.51 2.02 6.14
C MET A 191 12.75 2.59 6.82
N LEU A 192 13.14 2.05 7.97
CA LEU A 192 14.43 2.31 8.60
C LEU A 192 15.44 1.23 8.24
N ASP A 193 16.72 1.59 8.14
CA ASP A 193 17.79 0.61 8.05
C ASP A 193 17.90 -0.24 9.32
N LYS A 194 18.39 -1.48 9.18
CA LYS A 194 18.53 -2.43 10.30
C LYS A 194 19.53 -1.97 11.34
N GLU A 195 20.52 -1.17 10.93
CA GLU A 195 21.55 -0.65 11.82
C GLU A 195 21.18 0.72 12.41
N SER A 196 20.03 1.30 12.04
CA SER A 196 19.61 2.64 12.49
C SER A 196 19.56 2.77 14.02
N GLY A 197 19.15 1.73 14.74
CA GLY A 197 19.11 1.76 16.21
C GLY A 197 20.49 1.82 16.88
N LYS A 198 21.57 1.47 16.15
CA LYS A 198 22.97 1.58 16.58
C LYS A 198 23.65 2.89 16.16
N SER A 199 23.01 3.68 15.30
CA SER A 199 23.57 4.94 14.80
C SER A 199 23.66 6.00 15.90
N MET A 200 24.67 6.87 15.81
CA MET A 200 24.74 8.08 16.64
C MET A 200 23.61 9.06 16.28
N GLU A 201 23.15 9.03 15.02
CA GLU A 201 22.09 9.87 14.46
C GLU A 201 20.71 9.21 14.54
N ARG A 202 20.55 8.14 15.35
CA ARG A 202 19.32 7.34 15.40
C ARG A 202 18.03 8.13 15.66
N ARG A 203 18.14 9.27 16.35
CA ARG A 203 17.00 10.17 16.60
C ARG A 203 16.64 10.95 15.34
N GLU A 204 17.62 11.52 14.66
CA GLU A 204 17.41 12.26 13.40
C GLU A 204 16.87 11.34 12.31
N ILE A 205 17.35 10.10 12.23
CA ILE A 205 16.81 9.07 11.34
C ILE A 205 15.32 8.81 11.61
N LEU A 206 14.95 8.70 12.90
CA LEU A 206 13.57 8.48 13.32
C LEU A 206 12.69 9.72 13.06
N ASP A 207 13.24 10.91 13.28
CA ASP A 207 12.57 12.19 13.00
C ASP A 207 12.31 12.35 11.50
N SER A 208 13.28 12.02 10.65
CA SER A 208 13.12 11.99 9.19
C SER A 208 11.99 11.06 8.75
N TYR A 209 11.91 9.86 9.32
CA TYR A 209 10.81 8.95 9.02
C TYR A 209 9.47 9.48 9.54
N THR A 210 9.45 10.03 10.75
CA THR A 210 8.24 10.63 11.35
C THR A 210 7.72 11.79 10.50
N ASN A 211 8.62 12.70 10.10
CA ASN A 211 8.30 13.82 9.23
C ASN A 211 7.71 13.35 7.90
N LEU A 212 8.30 12.32 7.28
CA LEU A 212 7.78 11.73 6.05
C LEU A 212 6.34 11.22 6.21
N VAL A 213 6.05 10.51 7.31
CA VAL A 213 4.71 9.99 7.59
C VAL A 213 3.72 11.12 7.86
N SER A 214 4.16 12.18 8.53
CA SER A 214 3.35 13.36 8.85
C SER A 214 3.08 14.28 7.66
N LEU A 215 3.91 14.25 6.60
CA LEU A 215 3.74 15.09 5.39
C LEU A 215 2.38 14.88 4.72
N VAL A 216 1.85 13.65 4.75
CA VAL A 216 0.61 13.28 4.06
C VAL A 216 -0.65 13.40 4.94
N GLY A 217 -0.62 14.29 5.93
CA GLY A 217 -1.63 14.53 6.97
C GLY A 217 -3.03 13.93 6.74
N GLY A 218 -3.36 12.88 7.48
CA GLY A 218 -4.66 12.19 7.43
C GLY A 218 -4.82 11.14 6.32
N GLN A 219 -3.91 11.08 5.33
CA GLN A 219 -3.92 10.07 4.26
C GLN A 219 -3.14 8.80 4.63
N THR A 220 -2.25 8.86 5.64
CA THR A 220 -1.61 7.64 6.16
C THR A 220 -2.60 6.83 6.98
N LEU A 221 -2.88 5.61 6.52
CA LEU A 221 -3.74 4.68 7.24
C LEU A 221 -2.99 3.91 8.33
N ALA A 222 -1.76 3.48 8.03
CA ALA A 222 -0.99 2.68 8.98
C ALA A 222 0.52 2.70 8.70
N VAL A 223 1.28 2.44 9.76
CA VAL A 223 2.71 2.12 9.73
C VAL A 223 2.93 0.72 10.28
N MET A 224 3.67 -0.11 9.55
CA MET A 224 4.05 -1.44 9.99
C MET A 224 5.19 -1.37 11.01
N MET A 225 4.97 -2.00 12.17
CA MET A 225 5.99 -2.29 13.15
C MET A 225 6.83 -3.49 12.68
N ASP A 226 7.76 -3.20 11.77
CA ASP A 226 8.62 -4.18 11.10
C ASP A 226 9.80 -4.66 11.98
N GLU A 227 10.71 -5.44 11.40
CA GLU A 227 11.92 -5.90 12.10
C GLU A 227 12.84 -4.76 12.56
N SER A 228 12.97 -3.68 11.80
CA SER A 228 13.91 -2.58 12.09
C SER A 228 13.44 -1.77 13.29
N LEU A 229 12.12 -1.56 13.42
CA LEU A 229 11.52 -0.92 14.59
C LEU A 229 11.56 -1.79 15.84
N ARG A 230 11.61 -3.12 15.67
CA ARG A 230 11.71 -4.07 16.78
C ARG A 230 13.15 -4.42 17.17
N ASP A 231 14.14 -3.79 16.55
CA ASP A 231 15.55 -4.14 16.77
C ASP A 231 15.99 -3.84 18.23
N PRO A 232 16.68 -4.77 18.92
CA PRO A 232 17.06 -4.56 20.32
C PRO A 232 18.09 -3.42 20.54
N SER A 233 18.76 -2.95 19.48
CA SER A 233 19.72 -1.84 19.57
C SER A 233 19.08 -0.52 20.00
N TRP A 234 17.80 -0.31 19.70
CA TRP A 234 17.03 0.86 20.15
C TRP A 234 16.95 0.99 21.68
N LYS A 235 17.11 -0.13 22.40
CA LYS A 235 17.07 -0.20 23.87
C LYS A 235 18.38 0.20 24.53
N LYS A 236 19.47 0.30 23.77
CA LYS A 236 20.80 0.58 24.31
C LYS A 236 21.03 2.08 24.38
N THR A 237 21.70 2.53 25.44
CA THR A 237 22.29 3.87 25.49
C THR A 237 23.50 3.90 24.55
N ILE A 238 23.58 4.92 23.70
CA ILE A 238 24.66 5.04 22.70
C ILE A 238 25.41 6.34 22.93
N LYS A 239 26.74 6.28 22.94
CA LYS A 239 27.57 7.50 22.98
C LYS A 239 27.41 8.23 21.65
N VAL A 240 26.90 9.46 21.69
CA VAL A 240 26.63 10.29 20.49
C VAL A 240 27.67 11.38 20.27
N GLY A 241 28.50 11.65 21.27
CA GLY A 241 29.51 12.69 21.14
C GLY A 241 30.26 12.92 22.43
N VAL A 242 30.97 14.03 22.43
CA VAL A 242 31.81 14.49 23.51
C VAL A 242 31.63 16.00 23.60
N GLU A 243 31.39 16.51 24.80
CA GLU A 243 31.25 17.93 25.06
C GLU A 243 32.39 18.40 25.96
N GLU A 244 33.09 19.43 25.50
CA GLU A 244 34.09 20.14 26.29
C GLU A 244 33.40 21.27 27.04
N TYR A 245 33.58 21.32 28.36
CA TYR A 245 33.01 22.37 29.20
C TYR A 245 34.03 22.79 30.25
N GLU A 246 34.01 24.07 30.60
CA GLU A 246 34.80 24.62 31.69
C GLU A 246 34.06 24.37 33.01
N ASP A 247 34.73 23.76 33.99
CA ASP A 247 34.15 23.54 35.32
C ASP A 247 34.17 24.83 36.16
N ASP A 248 33.52 24.82 37.33
CA ASP A 248 33.42 25.97 38.23
C ASP A 248 34.79 26.51 38.71
N ASN A 249 35.89 25.79 38.46
CA ASN A 249 37.26 26.18 38.81
C ASN A 249 38.08 26.64 37.59
N GLY A 250 37.46 26.82 36.42
CA GLY A 250 38.14 27.23 35.20
C GLY A 250 38.94 26.10 34.51
N VAL A 251 38.67 24.83 34.86
CA VAL A 251 39.36 23.68 34.27
C VAL A 251 38.51 23.09 33.15
N TRP A 252 39.07 23.00 31.95
CA TRP A 252 38.46 22.33 30.82
C TRP A 252 38.30 20.83 31.08
N ARG A 253 37.07 20.34 30.99
CA ARG A 253 36.70 18.94 31.14
C ARG A 253 35.97 18.43 29.92
N ILE A 254 36.06 17.12 29.74
CA ILE A 254 35.44 16.40 28.64
C ILE A 254 34.38 15.46 29.23
N ARG A 255 33.10 15.61 28.83
CA ARG A 255 32.04 14.65 29.15
C ARG A 255 31.54 13.93 27.91
N ASN A 256 31.25 12.63 28.05
CA ASN A 256 30.62 11.86 26.99
C ASN A 256 29.12 12.20 26.93
N LEU A 257 28.63 12.53 25.74
CA LEU A 257 27.22 12.68 25.46
C LEU A 257 26.62 11.34 25.06
N TYR A 258 25.43 11.03 25.57
CA TYR A 258 24.74 9.78 25.29
C TYR A 258 23.31 10.02 24.82
N SER A 259 22.88 9.27 23.80
CA SER A 259 21.47 9.13 23.44
C SER A 259 20.82 8.09 24.34
N PRO A 260 19.69 8.41 25.00
CA PRO A 260 18.95 7.45 25.81
C PRO A 260 18.23 6.42 24.93
N PRO A 261 17.81 5.27 25.48
CA PRO A 261 16.96 4.31 24.78
C PRO A 261 15.71 4.95 24.17
N ILE A 262 15.31 4.53 22.97
CA ILE A 262 14.15 5.05 22.24
C ILE A 262 13.22 3.88 21.90
N ALA A 263 11.91 4.04 22.10
CA ALA A 263 10.93 3.09 21.56
C ALA A 263 10.43 3.59 20.20
N PRO A 264 11.02 3.14 19.08
CA PRO A 264 10.87 3.82 17.81
C PRO A 264 9.45 3.70 17.25
N ALA A 265 8.79 2.55 17.40
CA ALA A 265 7.41 2.37 16.93
C ALA A 265 6.45 3.30 17.69
N SER A 266 6.61 3.38 19.01
CA SER A 266 5.83 4.25 19.88
C SER A 266 6.07 5.73 19.60
N TYR A 267 7.33 6.10 19.37
CA TYR A 267 7.69 7.46 18.96
C TYR A 267 6.97 7.85 17.67
N LEU A 268 7.07 7.01 16.63
CA LEU A 268 6.39 7.23 15.35
C LEU A 268 4.87 7.35 15.52
N ALA A 269 4.25 6.41 16.23
CA ALA A 269 2.80 6.38 16.41
C ALA A 269 2.24 7.53 17.25
N ASN A 270 3.05 8.09 18.15
CA ASN A 270 2.66 9.22 18.99
C ASN A 270 2.89 10.55 18.28
N VAL A 271 4.03 10.72 17.60
CA VAL A 271 4.38 11.99 16.95
C VAL A 271 3.65 12.16 15.61
N ALA A 272 3.53 11.10 14.81
CA ALA A 272 2.79 11.16 13.55
C ALA A 272 1.27 10.88 13.69
N GLU A 273 0.83 10.48 14.89
CA GLU A 273 -0.57 10.11 15.18
C GLU A 273 -1.15 8.99 14.29
N VAL A 274 -0.29 8.13 13.73
CA VAL A 274 -0.70 7.05 12.83
C VAL A 274 -0.85 5.71 13.56
N PRO A 275 -1.88 4.89 13.25
CA PRO A 275 -2.01 3.53 13.75
C PRO A 275 -0.84 2.61 13.37
N LEU A 276 -0.42 1.77 14.31
CA LEU A 276 0.57 0.71 14.05
C LEU A 276 -0.12 -0.58 13.62
N ILE A 277 0.45 -1.27 12.64
CA ILE A 277 0.10 -2.65 12.26
C ILE A 277 1.32 -3.55 12.42
N HIS A 278 1.15 -4.87 12.43
CA HIS A 278 2.23 -5.85 12.47
C HIS A 278 2.15 -6.83 11.29
N HIS A 279 3.03 -7.84 11.29
CA HIS A 279 3.01 -8.92 10.32
C HIS A 279 1.65 -9.63 10.31
N LEU A 280 1.05 -9.76 9.13
CA LEU A 280 -0.27 -10.35 8.85
C LEU A 280 -1.47 -9.59 9.45
N SER A 281 -1.28 -8.35 9.89
CA SER A 281 -2.41 -7.48 10.20
C SER A 281 -3.28 -7.25 8.96
N MET A 282 -4.59 -7.12 9.20
CA MET A 282 -5.56 -6.82 8.17
C MET A 282 -5.99 -5.36 8.19
N ILE A 283 -6.03 -4.70 7.03
CA ILE A 283 -6.72 -3.42 6.86
C ILE A 283 -7.97 -3.68 6.00
N LYS A 284 -9.13 -3.25 6.50
CA LYS A 284 -10.43 -3.39 5.85
C LYS A 284 -10.92 -2.00 5.44
N LEU A 285 -11.11 -1.78 4.14
CA LEU A 285 -11.58 -0.50 3.60
C LEU A 285 -12.95 -0.68 2.98
N SER A 286 -13.98 -0.06 3.54
CA SER A 286 -15.30 0.00 2.92
C SER A 286 -15.38 1.24 2.05
N VAL A 287 -15.33 1.09 0.72
CA VAL A 287 -15.19 2.23 -0.21
C VAL A 287 -16.48 2.44 -1.01
N GLY A 288 -17.11 3.60 -0.84
CA GLY A 288 -18.33 3.93 -1.57
C GLY A 288 -18.96 5.26 -1.14
N PRO A 289 -20.00 5.72 -1.86
CA PRO A 289 -20.58 7.03 -1.62
C PRO A 289 -21.20 7.17 -0.22
N ALA A 290 -21.35 8.42 0.23
CA ALA A 290 -22.10 8.72 1.44
C ALA A 290 -23.58 8.29 1.31
N GLY A 291 -24.18 7.91 2.43
CA GLY A 291 -25.59 7.48 2.50
C GLY A 291 -25.81 5.97 2.43
N PHE A 292 -24.77 5.18 2.19
CA PHE A 292 -24.81 3.72 2.23
C PHE A 292 -24.11 3.20 3.49
N SER A 293 -24.67 2.14 4.08
CA SER A 293 -24.10 1.50 5.27
C SER A 293 -22.85 0.69 4.91
N LEU A 294 -21.98 0.47 5.91
CA LEU A 294 -20.80 -0.40 5.80
C LEU A 294 -21.10 -1.79 5.23
N LYS A 295 -22.29 -2.33 5.55
CA LYS A 295 -22.72 -3.65 5.09
C LYS A 295 -23.12 -3.67 3.62
N GLU A 296 -23.41 -2.52 3.03
CA GLU A 296 -23.81 -2.44 1.63
C GLU A 296 -22.63 -2.20 0.71
N LYS A 297 -21.64 -1.40 1.14
CA LYS A 297 -20.45 -1.08 0.34
C LYS A 297 -19.55 -2.30 0.11
N PRO A 298 -18.76 -2.32 -0.98
CA PRO A 298 -17.69 -3.29 -1.12
C PRO A 298 -16.66 -3.07 0.00
N MET A 299 -16.17 -4.18 0.57
CA MET A 299 -15.12 -4.18 1.59
C MET A 299 -13.85 -4.75 0.98
N TYR A 300 -12.80 -3.93 0.92
CA TYR A 300 -11.49 -4.33 0.43
C TYR A 300 -10.65 -4.73 1.64
N ILE A 301 -10.43 -6.05 1.78
CA ILE A 301 -9.65 -6.62 2.88
C ILE A 301 -8.24 -6.89 2.38
N GLY A 302 -7.25 -6.26 3.01
CA GLY A 302 -5.83 -6.43 2.73
C GLY A 302 -5.08 -7.04 3.89
N ALA A 303 -4.20 -8.00 3.63
CA ALA A 303 -3.24 -8.50 4.61
C ALA A 303 -1.82 -8.02 4.28
N PHE A 304 -1.05 -7.65 5.30
CA PHE A 304 0.28 -7.06 5.11
C PHE A 304 1.39 -7.92 5.73
N ALA A 305 2.36 -8.34 4.93
CA ALA A 305 3.39 -9.29 5.35
C ALA A 305 4.77 -8.64 5.54
N ASP A 306 5.23 -8.56 6.80
CA ASP A 306 6.64 -8.35 7.14
C ASP A 306 7.47 -9.60 6.81
N LYS A 307 8.12 -9.63 5.64
CA LYS A 307 8.81 -10.79 5.04
C LYS A 307 7.86 -11.92 4.62
N LEU A 308 8.36 -12.78 3.73
CA LEU A 308 7.60 -13.90 3.16
C LEU A 308 7.80 -15.21 3.95
N GLU A 309 8.09 -15.15 5.25
CA GLU A 309 8.39 -16.33 6.11
C GLU A 309 9.42 -17.32 5.52
N GLY A 310 10.40 -16.82 4.75
CA GLY A 310 11.37 -17.68 4.08
C GLY A 310 10.90 -18.29 2.76
N TYR A 311 9.65 -18.07 2.35
CA TYR A 311 9.10 -18.42 1.02
C TYR A 311 9.45 -17.40 -0.07
N GLY A 312 10.48 -16.57 0.17
CA GLY A 312 10.89 -15.49 -0.73
C GLY A 312 11.51 -15.96 -2.03
N SER A 313 11.17 -15.30 -3.13
CA SER A 313 11.87 -15.42 -4.41
C SER A 313 12.24 -14.02 -4.92
N GLN A 314 13.48 -13.88 -5.42
CA GLN A 314 13.91 -12.65 -6.09
C GLN A 314 13.26 -12.48 -7.47
N SER A 315 13.06 -13.57 -8.19
CA SER A 315 12.52 -13.54 -9.56
C SER A 315 10.99 -13.54 -9.60
N LYS A 316 10.35 -14.07 -8.54
CA LYS A 316 8.89 -14.23 -8.42
C LYS A 316 8.42 -13.93 -6.99
N PRO A 317 8.61 -12.71 -6.49
CA PRO A 317 8.28 -12.36 -5.10
C PRO A 317 6.81 -12.64 -4.74
N GLU A 318 5.91 -12.57 -5.72
CA GLU A 318 4.49 -12.86 -5.59
C GLU A 318 4.18 -14.33 -5.21
N TRP A 319 5.06 -15.29 -5.50
CA TRP A 319 4.85 -16.70 -5.11
C TRP A 319 4.98 -16.91 -3.59
N GLY A 320 5.84 -16.13 -2.94
CA GLY A 320 5.92 -16.15 -1.48
C GLY A 320 4.66 -15.59 -0.84
N LEU A 321 4.09 -14.53 -1.43
CA LEU A 321 2.81 -13.97 -1.00
C LEU A 321 1.65 -14.95 -1.24
N GLN A 322 1.67 -15.69 -2.36
CA GLN A 322 0.69 -16.75 -2.59
C GLN A 322 0.78 -17.85 -1.53
N ARG A 323 2.00 -18.25 -1.13
CA ARG A 323 2.19 -19.25 -0.09
C ARG A 323 1.64 -18.79 1.25
N LEU A 324 1.85 -17.52 1.61
CA LEU A 324 1.25 -16.91 2.81
C LEU A 324 -0.28 -16.88 2.71
N TYR A 325 -0.82 -16.46 1.57
CA TYR A 325 -2.26 -16.47 1.29
C TYR A 325 -2.85 -17.86 1.50
N ASP A 326 -2.21 -18.90 0.96
CA ASP A 326 -2.70 -20.27 1.02
C ASP A 326 -2.63 -20.87 2.44
N LEU A 327 -1.52 -20.67 3.14
CA LEU A 327 -1.20 -21.40 4.37
C LEU A 327 -1.44 -20.65 5.68
N GLN A 328 -1.18 -19.34 5.70
CA GLN A 328 -1.06 -18.58 6.96
C GLN A 328 -2.24 -17.65 7.22
N ILE A 329 -2.95 -17.24 6.17
CA ILE A 329 -4.05 -16.30 6.30
C ILE A 329 -5.38 -17.06 6.33
N HIS A 330 -5.96 -17.15 7.54
CA HIS A 330 -7.23 -17.85 7.76
C HIS A 330 -8.44 -17.12 7.15
N GLU A 331 -8.52 -15.79 7.30
CA GLU A 331 -9.53 -14.96 6.63
C GLU A 331 -8.99 -14.52 5.26
N LYS A 332 -9.40 -15.22 4.19
CA LYS A 332 -8.88 -14.99 2.83
C LYS A 332 -9.13 -13.54 2.38
N PRO A 333 -8.06 -12.72 2.21
CA PRO A 333 -8.20 -11.30 1.89
C PRO A 333 -8.40 -11.10 0.39
N GLY A 334 -8.88 -9.92 -0.01
CA GLY A 334 -8.91 -9.51 -1.42
C GLY A 334 -7.53 -9.10 -1.95
N TYR A 335 -6.57 -8.81 -1.09
CA TYR A 335 -5.17 -8.63 -1.48
C TYR A 335 -4.19 -8.94 -0.36
N VAL A 336 -2.96 -9.31 -0.73
CA VAL A 336 -1.81 -9.48 0.18
C VAL A 336 -0.66 -8.64 -0.32
N ALA A 337 -0.11 -7.79 0.54
CA ALA A 337 0.99 -6.89 0.20
C ALA A 337 2.21 -7.08 1.10
N GLY A 338 3.41 -7.03 0.52
CA GLY A 338 4.66 -7.01 1.29
C GLY A 338 5.79 -7.81 0.63
N GLY A 339 6.73 -8.30 1.45
CA GLY A 339 7.88 -9.08 0.98
C GLY A 339 9.20 -8.30 0.91
N GLN A 340 10.27 -9.00 0.52
CA GLN A 340 11.64 -8.51 0.71
C GLN A 340 12.49 -8.46 -0.56
N MET A 341 12.19 -9.23 -1.60
CA MET A 341 13.24 -9.60 -2.57
C MET A 341 13.14 -8.97 -3.96
N GLY A 342 12.01 -8.37 -4.32
CA GLY A 342 11.77 -7.77 -5.62
C GLY A 342 10.40 -7.10 -5.65
N ALA A 343 10.05 -6.51 -6.80
CA ALA A 343 8.69 -6.02 -7.06
C ALA A 343 7.94 -7.00 -7.97
N GLY A 344 6.64 -7.10 -7.79
CA GLY A 344 5.82 -7.97 -8.62
C GLY A 344 4.36 -7.89 -8.23
N ILE A 345 3.48 -8.13 -9.21
CA ILE A 345 2.04 -8.18 -9.00
C ILE A 345 1.52 -9.44 -9.67
N MET A 346 0.68 -10.17 -8.96
CA MET A 346 -0.04 -11.31 -9.48
C MET A 346 -1.47 -11.27 -9.02
N THR A 347 -2.37 -11.65 -9.92
CA THR A 347 -3.75 -11.93 -9.56
C THR A 347 -3.98 -13.41 -9.72
N ILE A 348 -4.44 -14.05 -8.66
CA ILE A 348 -4.78 -15.47 -8.67
C ILE A 348 -6.30 -15.63 -8.80
N PHE A 349 -6.78 -16.82 -9.14
CA PHE A 349 -8.20 -17.15 -9.10
C PHE A 349 -8.48 -18.05 -7.90
N ASP A 350 -9.34 -17.59 -6.99
CA ASP A 350 -9.82 -18.35 -5.84
C ASP A 350 -11.33 -18.19 -5.71
N GLY A 351 -12.09 -19.09 -6.33
CA GLY A 351 -13.56 -19.08 -6.28
C GLY A 351 -14.15 -19.39 -4.89
N GLY A 352 -13.31 -19.78 -3.91
CA GLY A 352 -13.72 -19.99 -2.52
C GLY A 352 -13.58 -18.75 -1.64
N ASN A 353 -12.96 -17.68 -2.14
CA ASN A 353 -12.78 -16.43 -1.41
C ASN A 353 -14.10 -15.63 -1.38
N SER A 354 -14.55 -15.29 -0.18
CA SER A 354 -15.83 -14.60 0.05
C SER A 354 -15.84 -13.13 -0.36
N GLU A 355 -14.67 -12.51 -0.47
CA GLU A 355 -14.52 -11.09 -0.82
C GLU A 355 -14.42 -10.91 -2.33
N THR A 356 -13.55 -11.68 -2.98
CA THR A 356 -13.34 -11.62 -4.43
C THR A 356 -12.78 -12.93 -4.95
N ASN A 357 -13.23 -13.37 -6.13
CA ASN A 357 -12.65 -14.51 -6.82
C ASN A 357 -11.24 -14.25 -7.34
N TYR A 358 -10.77 -13.00 -7.28
CA TYR A 358 -9.54 -12.55 -7.92
C TYR A 358 -8.63 -11.77 -6.97
N PRO A 359 -8.12 -12.40 -5.90
CA PRO A 359 -7.28 -11.68 -4.96
C PRO A 359 -5.92 -11.31 -5.58
N HIS A 360 -5.40 -10.16 -5.16
CA HIS A 360 -4.14 -9.61 -5.65
C HIS A 360 -2.98 -9.89 -4.68
N LEU A 361 -1.81 -10.21 -5.23
CA LEU A 361 -0.58 -10.43 -4.49
C LEU A 361 0.43 -9.40 -4.99
N ILE A 362 0.86 -8.51 -4.10
CA ILE A 362 1.64 -7.33 -4.45
C ILE A 362 2.91 -7.29 -3.63
N ALA A 363 4.04 -7.43 -4.29
CA ALA A 363 5.35 -7.14 -3.74
C ALA A 363 5.76 -5.74 -4.21
N PRO A 364 5.78 -4.74 -3.32
CA PRO A 364 6.22 -3.40 -3.73
C PRO A 364 7.74 -3.35 -3.99
N GLY A 365 8.19 -2.32 -4.68
CA GLY A 365 9.59 -2.10 -5.02
C GLY A 365 10.43 -1.51 -3.89
N TRP A 366 11.50 -0.85 -4.30
CA TRP A 366 12.53 -0.29 -3.43
C TRP A 366 12.72 1.19 -3.68
N TRP A 367 12.54 1.99 -2.64
CA TRP A 367 12.91 3.41 -2.68
C TRP A 367 14.41 3.61 -2.46
N SER A 368 15.05 2.73 -1.69
CA SER A 368 16.50 2.73 -1.53
C SER A 368 17.19 2.42 -2.86
N ASN A 369 18.30 3.12 -3.12
CA ASN A 369 19.14 2.95 -4.31
C ASN A 369 19.69 1.53 -4.45
N SER A 370 19.65 0.73 -3.38
CA SER A 370 20.08 -0.65 -3.45
C SER A 370 19.32 -1.62 -2.57
N MET A 371 19.15 -2.81 -3.14
CA MET A 371 18.75 -4.01 -2.44
C MET A 371 19.99 -4.70 -1.86
N ASP A 372 20.00 -4.89 -0.54
CA ASP A 372 20.95 -5.78 0.12
C ASP A 372 20.48 -7.23 -0.07
N SER A 373 21.06 -7.90 -1.07
CA SER A 373 20.78 -9.31 -1.36
C SER A 373 21.64 -10.23 -0.49
N ALA A 374 21.37 -10.23 0.81
CA ALA A 374 21.90 -11.20 1.77
C ALA A 374 23.44 -11.29 1.85
N GLY A 375 24.16 -10.15 1.80
CA GLY A 375 25.60 -10.13 2.07
C GLY A 375 26.31 -8.85 1.61
N LYS A 376 27.32 -8.43 2.39
CA LYS A 376 28.08 -7.16 2.25
C LYS A 376 28.78 -6.89 0.90
N GLY A 377 28.62 -7.75 -0.11
CA GLY A 377 29.26 -7.63 -1.43
C GLY A 377 28.32 -7.64 -2.63
N ASN A 378 27.02 -7.93 -2.46
CA ASN A 378 26.07 -8.07 -3.58
C ASN A 378 24.94 -7.05 -3.47
N VAL A 379 25.30 -5.80 -3.73
CA VAL A 379 24.39 -4.67 -3.85
C VAL A 379 23.77 -4.71 -5.25
N LYS A 380 22.46 -4.91 -5.35
CA LYS A 380 21.74 -4.88 -6.63
C LYS A 380 20.83 -3.66 -6.70
N PRO A 381 20.54 -3.11 -7.89
CA PRO A 381 19.47 -2.14 -8.04
C PRO A 381 18.17 -2.73 -7.50
N GLY A 382 17.46 -1.95 -6.68
CA GLY A 382 16.12 -2.30 -6.25
C GLY A 382 15.15 -2.29 -7.44
N ALA A 383 14.07 -3.06 -7.35
CA ALA A 383 13.00 -2.98 -8.35
C ALA A 383 12.24 -1.65 -8.23
N GLU A 384 11.74 -1.12 -9.34
CA GLU A 384 11.04 0.17 -9.38
C GLU A 384 9.92 0.24 -8.33
N PRO A 385 9.87 1.30 -7.50
CA PRO A 385 8.84 1.46 -6.49
C PRO A 385 7.56 2.14 -7.02
N GLY A 386 6.62 2.43 -6.12
CA GLY A 386 5.41 3.20 -6.42
C GLY A 386 4.18 2.37 -6.76
N GLN A 387 4.18 1.06 -6.41
CA GLN A 387 3.02 0.19 -6.54
C GLN A 387 1.87 0.66 -5.65
N ALA A 388 0.64 0.53 -6.16
CA ALA A 388 -0.58 0.83 -5.43
C ALA A 388 -1.69 -0.16 -5.78
N ILE A 389 -2.82 -0.01 -5.08
CA ILE A 389 -4.08 -0.66 -5.43
C ILE A 389 -5.13 0.43 -5.55
N ILE A 390 -5.78 0.51 -6.71
CA ILE A 390 -6.85 1.47 -6.94
C ILE A 390 -8.19 0.77 -6.68
N PHE A 391 -8.94 1.27 -5.71
CA PHE A 391 -10.25 0.76 -5.33
C PHE A 391 -11.35 1.60 -5.96
N MET A 392 -12.29 0.94 -6.65
CA MET A 392 -13.46 1.60 -7.20
C MET A 392 -14.55 1.76 -6.13
N PRO A 393 -15.18 2.94 -6.03
CA PRO A 393 -16.30 3.13 -5.12
C PRO A 393 -17.57 2.45 -5.67
N SER A 394 -18.31 1.77 -4.81
CA SER A 394 -19.63 1.22 -5.18
C SER A 394 -20.67 1.37 -4.07
N LYS A 395 -21.93 1.39 -4.48
CA LYS A 395 -23.10 1.39 -3.59
C LYS A 395 -23.43 -0.01 -3.05
N ASN A 396 -22.87 -1.05 -3.68
CA ASN A 396 -23.18 -2.44 -3.36
C ASN A 396 -21.92 -3.32 -3.37
N LYS A 397 -21.94 -4.39 -2.58
CA LYS A 397 -20.84 -5.38 -2.51
C LYS A 397 -20.49 -6.01 -3.85
N LYS A 398 -21.48 -6.17 -4.74
CA LYS A 398 -21.27 -6.77 -6.07
C LYS A 398 -20.37 -5.91 -6.97
N GLY A 399 -20.26 -4.61 -6.69
CA GLY A 399 -19.35 -3.70 -7.39
C GLY A 399 -17.94 -3.66 -6.78
N TYR A 400 -17.47 -4.75 -6.15
CA TYR A 400 -16.08 -4.90 -5.78
C TYR A 400 -15.22 -4.86 -7.05
N MET A 401 -14.33 -3.89 -7.14
CA MET A 401 -13.41 -3.78 -8.28
C MET A 401 -12.14 -3.06 -7.85
N SER A 402 -11.00 -3.72 -8.09
CA SER A 402 -9.68 -3.21 -7.72
C SER A 402 -8.67 -3.43 -8.83
N PHE A 403 -7.74 -2.49 -8.96
CA PHE A 403 -6.69 -2.50 -9.98
C PHE A 403 -5.32 -2.34 -9.31
N PRO A 404 -4.50 -3.39 -9.24
CA PRO A 404 -3.13 -3.28 -8.73
C PRO A 404 -2.20 -2.73 -9.83
N THR A 405 -1.26 -1.87 -9.46
CA THR A 405 -0.40 -1.13 -10.40
C THR A 405 1.08 -1.37 -10.14
N VAL A 406 1.88 -1.54 -11.21
CA VAL A 406 3.22 -2.15 -11.12
C VAL A 406 4.35 -1.20 -10.73
N ASN A 407 4.16 0.12 -10.84
CA ASN A 407 5.13 1.16 -10.44
C ASN A 407 4.45 2.54 -10.30
N GLU A 408 5.22 3.58 -9.95
CA GLU A 408 4.73 4.96 -9.82
C GLU A 408 3.96 5.43 -11.06
N ARG A 409 4.53 5.25 -12.24
CA ARG A 409 3.96 5.79 -13.48
C ARG A 409 2.65 5.10 -13.85
N ASP A 410 2.61 3.78 -13.71
CA ASP A 410 1.43 2.98 -13.93
C ASP A 410 0.30 3.38 -12.97
N THR A 411 0.66 3.65 -11.70
CA THR A 411 -0.26 4.16 -10.69
C THR A 411 -0.85 5.52 -11.08
N GLU A 412 -0.02 6.46 -11.49
CA GLU A 412 -0.46 7.79 -11.92
C GLU A 412 -1.39 7.71 -13.14
N ASP A 413 -0.95 7.06 -14.22
CA ASP A 413 -1.72 6.91 -15.46
C ASP A 413 -3.08 6.24 -15.19
N MET A 414 -3.10 5.13 -14.44
CA MET A 414 -4.32 4.37 -14.17
C MET A 414 -5.26 5.08 -13.19
N HIS A 415 -4.73 5.73 -12.14
CA HIS A 415 -5.57 6.45 -11.16
C HIS A 415 -6.26 7.64 -11.81
N ASP A 416 -5.53 8.43 -12.60
CA ASP A 416 -6.10 9.55 -13.36
C ASP A 416 -7.12 9.05 -14.40
N ALA A 417 -6.83 7.96 -15.10
CA ALA A 417 -7.74 7.38 -16.07
C ALA A 417 -9.07 6.95 -15.44
N LEU A 418 -9.02 6.22 -14.32
CA LEU A 418 -10.21 5.77 -13.60
C LEU A 418 -10.96 6.96 -12.98
N LYS A 419 -10.25 7.96 -12.46
CA LYS A 419 -10.87 9.20 -11.97
C LYS A 419 -11.59 9.97 -13.06
N LEU A 420 -10.99 10.10 -14.25
CA LEU A 420 -11.65 10.71 -15.41
C LEU A 420 -12.89 9.93 -15.80
N LEU A 421 -12.81 8.59 -15.85
CA LEU A 421 -13.95 7.76 -16.21
C LEU A 421 -15.13 7.98 -15.26
N GLU A 422 -14.91 7.81 -13.95
CA GLU A 422 -15.95 7.98 -12.94
C GLU A 422 -16.43 9.43 -12.83
N GLY A 423 -15.50 10.38 -12.77
CA GLY A 423 -15.83 11.80 -12.64
C GLY A 423 -16.63 12.33 -13.83
N LEU A 424 -16.27 11.98 -15.06
CA LEU A 424 -17.02 12.40 -16.25
C LEU A 424 -18.36 11.68 -16.40
N ASN A 425 -18.48 10.43 -15.91
CA ASN A 425 -19.75 9.72 -15.81
C ASN A 425 -20.69 10.43 -14.82
N ILE A 426 -20.20 10.79 -13.63
CA ILE A 426 -20.98 11.51 -12.61
C ILE A 426 -21.41 12.89 -13.12
N LEU A 427 -20.55 13.58 -13.85
CA LEU A 427 -20.86 14.89 -14.46
C LEU A 427 -21.77 14.77 -15.69
N GLY A 428 -22.00 13.57 -16.24
CA GLY A 428 -22.83 13.35 -17.43
C GLY A 428 -22.23 13.89 -18.73
N ILE A 429 -20.90 14.04 -18.81
CA ILE A 429 -20.23 14.68 -19.97
C ILE A 429 -19.26 13.76 -20.73
N LYS A 430 -19.09 12.50 -20.32
CA LYS A 430 -18.17 11.53 -20.95
C LYS A 430 -18.33 11.48 -22.48
N GLU A 431 -19.56 11.26 -22.96
CA GLU A 431 -19.85 11.15 -24.40
C GLU A 431 -19.50 12.42 -25.19
N ARG A 432 -19.66 13.59 -24.58
CA ARG A 432 -19.31 14.87 -25.22
C ARG A 432 -17.80 14.99 -25.40
N VAL A 433 -17.03 14.60 -24.39
CA VAL A 433 -15.55 14.57 -24.45
C VAL A 433 -15.09 13.57 -25.50
N MET A 434 -15.71 12.39 -25.54
CA MET A 434 -15.44 11.33 -26.54
C MET A 434 -15.93 11.66 -27.97
N LYS A 435 -16.65 12.76 -28.19
CA LYS A 435 -17.07 13.20 -29.54
C LYS A 435 -16.34 14.42 -30.04
N LYS A 436 -15.81 15.26 -29.15
CA LYS A 436 -15.04 16.46 -29.51
C LYS A 436 -13.86 16.03 -30.39
N ARG A 437 -13.73 16.63 -31.58
CA ARG A 437 -12.61 16.44 -32.50
C ARG A 437 -11.58 17.52 -32.26
#